data_AF-A0A1W9VXA0-F1
#
_entry.id   AF-A0A1W9VXA0-F1
#
_cell.length_a   1.000
_cell.length_b   1.000
_cell.length_c   1.000
_cell.angle_alpha   90.00
_cell.angle_beta   90.00
_cell.angle_gamma   90.00
#
_symmetry.space_group_name_H-M   'P 1'
#
loop_
_entity.id
_entity.type
_entity.pdbx_description
1 polymer ?
#
loop_
_entity_poly.entity_id
_entity_poly.type
_entity_poly.pdbx_seq_one_letter_code
_entity_poly.pdbx_strand_id
1 'polypeptide(L)' 'MSSFVEILHISTLIMMIVASFLAVFFRKLLPSVVALAVASLLLALEFYILHAPDVAIAEASIGAGLTMAIFIFAIRGTR' A
#
# COMPACT_ATOMS: atom_id res chain seq x y z
N MET A 1 15.92 -4.26 -18.72
CA MET A 1 16.00 -4.38 -17.24
C MET A 1 16.59 -5.76 -16.94
N SER A 2 17.25 -5.98 -15.80
CA SER A 2 17.70 -7.33 -15.47
C SER A 2 16.48 -8.23 -15.23
N SER A 3 16.54 -9.50 -15.61
CA SER A 3 15.42 -10.45 -15.43
C SER A 3 14.93 -10.52 -13.98
N PHE A 4 15.82 -10.22 -13.03
CA PHE A 4 15.50 -10.10 -11.60
C PHE A 4 14.53 -8.95 -11.29
N VAL A 5 14.73 -7.78 -11.89
CA VAL A 5 13.87 -6.61 -11.67
C VAL A 5 12.48 -6.83 -12.27
N GLU A 6 12.38 -7.52 -13.41
CA GLU A 6 11.09 -7.86 -14.02
C GLU A 6 10.28 -8.81 -13.13
N ILE A 7 10.93 -9.81 -12.51
CA ILE A 7 10.28 -10.71 -11.56
C ILE A 7 9.79 -9.94 -10.33
N LEU A 8 10.61 -9.04 -9.79
CA LEU A 8 10.20 -8.20 -8.66
C LEU A 8 8.99 -7.33 -8.99
N HIS A 9 8.99 -6.68 -10.16
CA HIS A 9 7.88 -5.84 -10.63
C HIS A 9 6.57 -6.64 -10.70
N ILE A 10 6.59 -7.78 -11.41
CA ILE A 10 5.41 -8.64 -11.55
C ILE A 10 4.93 -9.15 -10.19
N SER A 11 5.84 -9.59 -9.33
CA SER A 11 5.48 -10.09 -7.99
C SER A 11 4.83 -9.00 -7.12
N THR A 12 5.32 -7.76 -7.20
CA THR A 12 4.83 -6.62 -6.45
C THR A 12 3.42 -6.24 -6.89
N LEU A 13 3.18 -6.20 -8.21
CA LEU A 13 1.85 -5.96 -8.77
C LEU A 13 0.83 -7.02 -8.33
N ILE A 14 1.21 -8.31 -8.34
CA ILE A 14 0.34 -9.39 -7.88
C ILE A 14 0.02 -9.22 -6.39
N MET A 15 1.04 -8.97 -5.55
CA MET A 15 0.84 -8.73 -4.12
C MET A 15 -0.05 -7.51 -3.85
N MET A 16 0.09 -6.46 -4.65
CA MET A 16 -0.72 -5.24 -4.55
C MET A 16 -2.20 -5.53 -4.84
N ILE A 17 -2.50 -6.28 -5.90
CA ILE A 17 -3.88 -6.68 -6.23
C ILE A 17 -4.48 -7.49 -5.08
N VAL A 18 -3.73 -8.45 -4.53
CA VAL A 18 -4.18 -9.27 -3.39
C VAL A 18 -4.43 -8.40 -2.15
N ALA A 19 -3.52 -7.47 -1.82
CA ALA A 19 -3.68 -6.55 -0.70
C ALA A 19 -4.91 -5.63 -0.86
N SER A 20 -5.12 -5.06 -2.06
CA SER A 20 -6.29 -4.26 -2.38
C SER A 20 -7.59 -5.07 -2.29
N PHE A 21 -7.59 -6.31 -2.77
CA PHE A 21 -8.74 -7.20 -2.63
C PHE A 21 -9.08 -7.48 -1.16
N LEU A 22 -8.06 -7.81 -0.35
CA LEU A 22 -8.22 -8.02 1.09
C LEU A 22 -8.73 -6.78 1.81
N ALA A 23 -8.28 -5.58 1.41
CA ALA A 23 -8.74 -4.32 1.97
C ALA A 23 -10.26 -4.13 1.81
N VAL A 24 -10.83 -4.55 0.68
CA VAL A 24 -12.28 -4.47 0.43
C VAL A 24 -13.04 -5.62 1.08
N PHE A 25 -12.45 -6.82 1.15
CA PHE A 25 -13.14 -8.02 1.63
C PHE A 25 -13.23 -8.10 3.17
N PHE A 26 -12.32 -7.44 3.90
CA PHE A 26 -12.32 -7.50 5.36
C PHE A 26 -13.56 -6.81 5.97
N ARG A 27 -14.34 -7.57 6.75
CA ARG A 27 -15.51 -7.06 7.48
C ARG A 27 -15.17 -6.12 8.63
N LYS A 28 -13.96 -6.21 9.18
CA LYS A 28 -13.49 -5.33 10.26
C LYS A 28 -12.71 -4.17 9.66
N LEU A 29 -13.03 -2.96 10.08
CA LEU A 29 -12.39 -1.73 9.58
C LEU A 29 -10.88 -1.70 9.83
N LEU A 30 -10.41 -2.19 10.98
CA LEU A 30 -8.98 -2.16 11.31
C LEU A 30 -8.12 -3.04 10.36
N PRO A 31 -8.41 -4.34 10.14
CA PRO A 31 -7.74 -5.13 9.11
C PRO A 31 -7.86 -4.57 7.69
N SER A 32 -9.03 -4.00 7.34
CA SER A 32 -9.25 -3.36 6.03
C SER A 32 -8.26 -2.22 5.79
N VAL A 33 -8.09 -1.33 6.78
CA VAL A 33 -7.15 -0.20 6.72
C VAL A 33 -5.70 -0.65 6.68
N VAL A 34 -5.35 -1.70 7.42
CA VAL A 34 -3.99 -2.26 7.37
C VAL A 34 -3.68 -2.84 5.99
N ALA A 35 -4.62 -3.58 5.39
CA ALA A 35 -4.45 -4.11 4.03
C ALA A 35 -4.34 -2.98 2.98
N LEU A 36 -5.08 -1.88 3.16
CA LEU A 36 -4.97 -0.69 2.33
C LEU A 36 -3.57 -0.03 2.47
N ALA A 37 -3.05 0.09 3.68
CA ALA A 37 -1.71 0.64 3.93
C ALA A 37 -0.61 -0.22 3.28
N VAL A 38 -0.76 -1.55 3.31
CA VAL A 38 0.15 -2.48 2.62
C VAL A 38 0.08 -2.27 1.10
N ALA A 39 -1.11 -2.09 0.52
CA ALA A 39 -1.26 -1.79 -0.90
C ALA A 39 -0.56 -0.47 -1.29
N SER A 40 -0.71 0.60 -0.49
CA SER A 40 0.02 1.86 -0.71
C SER A 40 1.54 1.72 -0.56
N LEU A 41 2.02 0.87 0.36
CA LEU A 41 3.46 0.62 0.50
C LEU A 41 4.03 -0.10 -0.73
N LEU A 42 3.29 -1.06 -1.29
CA LEU A 42 3.67 -1.75 -2.52
C LEU A 42 3.65 -0.80 -3.73
N LEU A 43 2.72 0.16 -3.76
CA LEU A 43 2.69 1.22 -4.77
C LEU A 43 3.92 2.14 -4.67
N ALA A 44 4.34 2.51 -3.46
CA ALA A 44 5.55 3.29 -3.25
C ALA A 44 6.81 2.53 -3.73
N LEU A 45 6.86 1.22 -3.51
CA LEU A 45 7.92 0.36 -4.04
C LEU A 45 7.94 0.36 -5.57
N GLU A 46 6.78 0.37 -6.22
CA GLU A 46 6.69 0.47 -7.67
C GLU A 46 7.18 1.81 -8.22
N PHE A 47 6.82 2.93 -7.58
CA PHE A 47 7.36 4.23 -7.98
C PHE A 47 8.89 4.28 -7.86
N TYR A 48 9.45 3.61 -6.85
CA TYR A 48 10.90 3.49 -6.72
C TYR A 48 11.52 2.70 -7.89
N ILE A 49 10.94 1.56 -8.27
CA ILE A 49 11.41 0.74 -9.42
C ILE A 49 11.29 1.51 -10.75
N LEU A 50 10.24 2.33 -10.89
CA LEU A 50 10.00 3.20 -12.05
C LEU A 50 10.90 4.45 -12.08
N HIS A 51 11.90 4.55 -11.21
CA HIS A 51 12.82 5.68 -11.11
C HIS A 51 12.13 7.01 -10.77
N ALA A 52 11.02 6.97 -10.04
CA ALA A 52 10.31 8.13 -9.52
C ALA A 52 10.47 8.23 -7.98
N PRO A 53 11.67 8.55 -7.46
CA PRO A 53 11.97 8.50 -6.03
C PRO A 53 11.20 9.54 -5.20
N ASP A 54 10.97 10.74 -5.75
CA ASP A 54 10.26 11.80 -5.03
C ASP A 54 8.81 11.43 -4.77
N VAL A 55 8.16 10.80 -5.76
CA VAL A 55 6.79 10.28 -5.65
C VAL A 55 6.73 9.08 -4.71
N ALA A 56 7.74 8.20 -4.74
CA ALA A 56 7.81 7.05 -3.85
C ALA A 56 7.88 7.46 -2.36
N ILE A 57 8.70 8.46 -2.03
CA ILE A 57 8.81 8.98 -0.65
C ILE A 57 7.50 9.64 -0.21
N ALA A 58 6.86 10.40 -1.09
CA ALA A 58 5.57 11.02 -0.82
C ALA A 58 4.46 9.97 -0.57
N GLU A 59 4.36 8.95 -1.42
CA GLU A 59 3.37 7.88 -1.30
C GLU A 59 3.59 7.03 -0.05
N ALA A 60 4.85 6.68 0.28
CA ALA A 60 5.15 5.95 1.52
C ALA A 60 4.73 6.74 2.77
N SER A 61 4.98 8.05 2.76
CA SER A 61 4.64 8.93 3.90
C SER A 61 3.14 9.17 4.03
N ILE A 62 2.46 9.46 2.92
CA ILE A 62 1.04 9.83 2.90
C ILE A 62 0.14 8.59 2.85
N GLY A 63 0.37 7.69 1.91
CA GLY A 63 -0.46 6.50 1.67
C GLY A 63 -0.33 5.47 2.80
N ALA A 64 0.90 5.03 3.09
CA ALA A 64 1.13 4.01 4.12
C ALA A 64 1.14 4.58 5.55
N GLY A 65 1.67 5.79 5.76
CA GLY A 65 1.81 6.41 7.08
C GLY A 65 0.58 7.22 7.52
N LEU A 66 0.36 8.37 6.90
CA LEU A 66 -0.64 9.36 7.34
C LEU A 66 -2.07 8.84 7.19
N THR A 67 -2.42 8.29 6.03
CA THR A 67 -3.77 7.79 5.73
C THR A 67 -4.17 6.67 6.68
N MET A 68 -3.25 5.74 6.97
CA MET A 68 -3.45 4.68 7.95
C MET A 68 -3.73 5.26 9.34
N ALA A 69 -2.93 6.22 9.79
CA ALA A 69 -3.12 6.86 11.10
C ALA A 69 -4.48 7.55 11.19
N ILE A 70 -4.85 8.36 10.18
CA ILE A 70 -6.13 9.06 10.12
C ILE A 70 -7.29 8.07 10.20
N PHE A 71 -7.27 6.99 9.41
CA PHE A 71 -8.32 5.98 9.46
C PHE A 71 -8.42 5.29 10.81
N ILE A 72 -7.29 4.96 11.44
CA ILE A 72 -7.30 4.36 12.79
C ILE A 72 -7.94 5.31 13.81
N PHE A 73 -7.60 6.60 13.76
CA PHE A 73 -8.23 7.61 14.63
C PHE A 73 -9.73 7.76 14.37
N ALA A 74 -10.15 7.79 13.10
CA ALA A 74 -11.55 7.87 12.73
C ALA A 74 -12.34 6.64 13.20
N ILE A 75 -11.80 5.42 13.01
CA ILE A 75 -12.40 4.17 13.50
C ILE A 75 -12.53 4.22 15.03
N ARG A 76 -11.54 4.76 15.73
CA ARG A 76 -11.61 4.90 17.19
C ARG A 76 -12.69 5.88 17.65
N GLY A 77 -13.01 6.91 16.85
CA GLY A 77 -14.08 7.86 17.13
C GLY A 77 -15.50 7.40 16.75
N THR A 78 -15.63 6.26 16.06
CA THR A 78 -16.94 5.68 15.68
C THR A 78 -17.38 4.52 16.58
N ARG A 79 -16.54 4.13 17.54
CA ARG A 79 -16.88 3.23 18.64
C ARG A 79 -17.10 4.04 19.90
#